data_AF-A0A7T1I8H0-F1
#
_entry.id   AF-A0A7T1I8H0-F1
#
_cell.length_a   1.000
_cell.length_b   1.000
_cell.length_c   1.000
_cell.angle_alpha   90.00
_cell.angle_beta   90.00
_cell.angle_gamma   90.00
#
_symmetry.space_group_name_H-M   'P 1'
#
loop_
_entity.id
_entity.type
_entity.pdbx_description
1 polymer ?
#
loop_
_entity_poly.entity_id
_entity_poly.type
_entity_poly.pdbx_seq_one_letter_code
_entity_poly.pdbx_strand_id
1 'polypeptide(L)'
;MVSATVVAPGPAPIRPSVQLPAWLEVAKPRLIPLLLATTLGGMALSGGGSLSARTIACTLVGGSLASAAAGVLNCLWEQDLDGRMQRTSRRALPSGRLAQRQAFALAIGLTLLSVVVLVFGVNPLAASLSLLGLCSYVLLYTALLKPRTSQNIVIGGVAGAIPPLVGAAAATGALGWSSWWLFCLVMLWTPAHFWALALLLKDDYRSVGIPMLPVVKGVLVTTRAISHYAWATVAFSLLGVLALPSGGLLYGLMVLPFNARLLQLSSQLRRDSENPQRAKAMFRWSIFYLFGICLLLLLARLPQAALLGPELLNVQRAMLPTLVG
;
A
#
# COMPACT_ATOMS: atom_id res chain seq x y z
N MET A 1 39.42 -52.60 -1.42
CA MET A 1 38.44 -51.73 -2.11
C MET A 1 37.08 -51.95 -1.46
N VAL A 2 36.64 -51.03 -0.60
CA VAL A 2 35.30 -51.04 -0.01
C VAL A 2 34.69 -49.67 -0.31
N SER A 3 33.65 -49.66 -1.14
CA SER A 3 32.89 -48.47 -1.52
C SER A 3 32.12 -47.92 -0.32
N ALA A 4 32.39 -46.66 0.05
CA ALA A 4 31.56 -45.92 0.99
C ALA A 4 30.36 -45.30 0.25
N THR A 5 29.17 -45.80 0.55
CA THR A 5 27.90 -45.24 0.05
C THR A 5 27.59 -43.96 0.83
N VAL A 6 27.66 -42.80 0.16
CA VAL A 6 27.25 -41.52 0.74
C VAL A 6 25.71 -41.48 0.79
N VAL A 7 25.15 -41.58 2.00
CA VAL A 7 23.72 -41.38 2.24
C VAL A 7 23.41 -39.88 2.14
N ALA A 8 22.56 -39.50 1.20
CA ALA A 8 22.11 -38.11 1.06
C ALA A 8 21.30 -37.68 2.31
N PRO A 9 21.49 -36.46 2.84
CA PRO A 9 20.71 -35.97 3.97
C PRO A 9 19.24 -35.83 3.57
N GLY A 10 18.35 -36.40 4.39
CA GLY A 10 16.91 -36.30 4.21
C GLY A 10 16.41 -34.85 4.24
N PRO A 11 15.24 -34.57 3.63
CA PRO A 11 14.71 -33.22 3.55
C PRO A 11 14.53 -32.61 4.95
N ALA A 12 15.02 -31.38 5.12
CA ALA A 12 14.94 -30.66 6.39
C ALA A 12 13.47 -30.54 6.85
N PRO A 13 13.19 -30.69 8.16
CA PRO A 13 11.84 -30.58 8.68
C PRO A 13 11.27 -29.18 8.41
N ILE A 14 10.13 -29.14 7.72
CA ILE A 14 9.38 -27.92 7.42
C ILE A 14 8.93 -27.32 8.75
N ARG A 15 9.44 -26.14 9.11
CA ARG A 15 9.00 -25.41 10.31
C ARG A 15 7.47 -25.27 10.30
N PRO A 16 6.77 -25.52 11.42
CA PRO A 16 5.32 -25.36 11.46
C PRO A 16 4.98 -23.90 11.14
N SER A 17 4.39 -23.68 9.97
CA SER A 17 3.79 -22.39 9.66
C SER A 17 2.58 -22.25 10.57
N VAL A 18 2.56 -21.20 11.40
CA VAL A 18 1.37 -20.86 12.20
C VAL A 18 0.20 -20.73 11.24
N GLN A 19 -0.74 -21.68 11.30
CA GLN A 19 -1.96 -21.63 10.50
C GLN A 19 -2.92 -20.64 11.15
N LEU A 20 -3.20 -19.54 10.46
CA LEU A 20 -4.20 -18.58 10.92
C LEU A 20 -5.60 -19.24 10.86
N PRO A 21 -6.52 -18.84 11.75
CA PRO A 21 -7.93 -19.17 11.60
C PRO A 21 -8.43 -18.78 10.21
N ALA A 22 -9.31 -19.60 9.62
CA ALA A 22 -9.76 -19.44 8.24
C ALA A 22 -10.34 -18.04 7.94
N TRP A 23 -11.11 -17.48 8.88
CA TRP A 23 -11.68 -16.13 8.77
C TRP A 23 -10.62 -15.01 8.83
N LEU A 24 -9.54 -15.21 9.59
CA LEU A 24 -8.45 -14.23 9.70
C LEU A 24 -7.49 -14.33 8.50
N GLU A 25 -7.35 -15.52 7.94
CA GLU A 25 -6.58 -15.74 6.71
C GLU A 25 -7.17 -14.95 5.53
N VAL A 26 -8.49 -15.01 5.33
CA VAL A 26 -9.17 -14.29 4.22
C VAL A 26 -9.22 -12.78 4.42
N ALA A 27 -9.12 -12.29 5.66
CA ALA A 27 -9.04 -10.86 5.97
C ALA A 27 -7.70 -10.21 5.61
N LYS A 28 -6.66 -11.00 5.26
CA LYS A 28 -5.33 -10.53 4.85
C LYS A 28 -4.71 -9.48 5.80
N PRO A 29 -4.57 -9.77 7.10
CA PRO A 29 -4.12 -8.79 8.11
C PRO A 29 -2.72 -8.23 7.84
N ARG A 30 -1.89 -8.92 7.04
CA ARG A 30 -0.55 -8.45 6.67
C ARG A 30 -0.54 -7.20 5.78
N LEU A 31 -1.65 -6.91 5.10
CA LEU A 31 -1.76 -5.75 4.20
C LEU A 31 -2.23 -4.49 4.93
N ILE A 32 -2.97 -4.66 6.02
CA ILE A 32 -3.64 -3.58 6.75
C ILE A 32 -2.67 -2.55 7.34
N PRO A 33 -1.54 -2.93 7.99
CA PRO A 33 -0.68 -1.96 8.69
C PRO A 33 -0.14 -0.84 7.80
N LEU A 34 0.20 -1.14 6.54
CA LEU A 34 0.72 -0.13 5.62
C LEU A 34 -0.38 0.86 5.21
N LEU A 35 -1.60 0.39 5.00
CA LEU A 35 -2.76 1.25 4.72
C LEU A 35 -3.08 2.15 5.91
N LEU A 36 -3.00 1.62 7.13
CA LEU A 36 -3.18 2.42 8.34
C LEU A 36 -2.05 3.44 8.54
N ALA A 37 -0.81 3.08 8.21
CA ALA A 37 0.32 4.02 8.27
C ALA A 37 0.13 5.20 7.31
N THR A 38 -0.37 4.95 6.09
CA THR A 38 -0.67 6.03 5.15
C THR A 38 -1.89 6.85 5.57
N THR A 39 -2.89 6.25 6.24
CA THR A 39 -3.96 7.00 6.94
C THR A 39 -3.40 7.92 8.02
N LEU A 40 -2.49 7.45 8.86
CA LEU A 40 -1.82 8.29 9.86
C LEU A 40 -0.97 9.39 9.22
N GLY A 41 -0.29 9.10 8.10
CA GLY A 41 0.40 10.11 7.31
C GLY A 41 -0.54 11.19 6.80
N GLY A 42 -1.73 10.81 6.33
CA GLY A 42 -2.79 11.76 5.94
C GLY A 42 -3.28 12.62 7.09
N MET A 43 -3.49 12.03 8.28
CA MET A 43 -3.81 12.79 9.49
C MET A 43 -2.70 13.77 9.88
N ALA A 44 -1.44 13.37 9.76
CA ALA A 44 -0.28 14.20 10.10
C ALA A 44 -0.15 15.42 9.18
N LEU A 45 -0.50 15.27 7.89
CA LEU A 45 -0.48 16.32 6.88
C LEU A 45 -1.60 17.36 7.07
N SER A 46 -2.71 16.97 7.68
CA SER A 46 -3.82 17.88 7.95
C SER A 46 -3.46 18.87 9.07
N GLY A 47 -3.34 20.15 8.69
CA GLY A 47 -3.05 21.23 9.63
C GLY A 47 -4.31 21.64 10.42
N GLY A 48 -4.40 21.24 11.68
CA GLY A 48 -5.43 21.75 12.60
C GLY A 48 -5.58 20.91 13.87
N GLY A 49 -5.44 21.55 15.04
CA GLY A 49 -5.82 21.02 16.36
C GLY A 49 -5.09 19.75 16.85
N SER A 50 -5.21 19.49 18.15
CA SER A 50 -4.88 18.17 18.69
C SER A 50 -5.97 17.18 18.26
N LEU A 51 -5.60 16.16 17.49
CA LEU A 51 -6.54 15.07 17.17
C LEU A 51 -6.90 14.32 18.45
N SER A 52 -8.20 14.13 18.68
CA SER A 52 -8.64 13.34 19.83
C SER A 52 -8.20 11.88 19.68
N ALA A 53 -7.80 11.25 20.78
CA ALA A 53 -7.45 9.82 20.79
C ALA A 53 -8.61 8.96 20.25
N ARG A 54 -9.86 9.37 20.49
CA ARG A 54 -11.06 8.76 19.95
C ARG A 54 -11.09 8.80 18.42
N THR A 55 -10.85 9.95 17.81
CA THR A 55 -10.83 10.11 16.34
C THR A 55 -9.77 9.21 15.70
N ILE A 56 -8.57 9.17 16.28
CA ILE A 56 -7.47 8.31 15.79
C ILE A 56 -7.89 6.84 15.90
N ALA A 57 -8.35 6.40 17.08
CA ALA A 57 -8.75 5.02 17.32
C ALA A 57 -9.90 4.58 16.40
N CYS A 58 -10.98 5.36 16.32
CA CYS A 58 -12.11 5.08 15.44
C CYS A 58 -11.69 5.01 13.97
N THR A 59 -10.81 5.91 13.50
CA THR A 59 -10.34 5.87 12.11
C THR A 59 -9.49 4.63 11.82
N LEU A 60 -8.60 4.24 12.74
CA LEU A 60 -7.77 3.05 12.58
C LEU A 60 -8.60 1.77 12.63
N VAL A 61 -9.56 1.67 13.55
CA VAL A 61 -10.47 0.53 13.66
C VAL A 61 -11.36 0.44 12.41
N GLY A 62 -12.01 1.54 12.02
CA GLY A 62 -12.82 1.59 10.80
C GLY A 62 -12.01 1.21 9.56
N GLY A 63 -10.87 1.85 9.34
CA GLY A 63 -9.97 1.52 8.23
C GLY A 63 -9.50 0.06 8.21
N SER A 64 -9.25 -0.53 9.38
CA SER A 64 -8.91 -1.96 9.51
C SER A 64 -10.07 -2.86 9.10
N LEU A 65 -11.29 -2.55 9.55
CA LEU A 65 -12.49 -3.30 9.22
C LEU A 65 -12.81 -3.23 7.72
N ALA A 66 -12.74 -2.04 7.11
CA ALA A 66 -12.90 -1.88 5.66
C ALA A 66 -11.83 -2.65 4.87
N SER A 67 -10.57 -2.57 5.29
CA SER A 67 -9.47 -3.28 4.63
C SER A 67 -9.62 -4.80 4.76
N ALA A 68 -10.06 -5.29 5.92
CA ALA A 68 -10.36 -6.70 6.14
C ALA A 68 -11.52 -7.16 5.25
N ALA A 69 -12.62 -6.39 5.21
CA ALA A 69 -13.77 -6.67 4.33
C ALA A 69 -13.36 -6.74 2.85
N ALA A 70 -12.54 -5.78 2.39
CA ALA A 70 -11.99 -5.77 1.03
C ALA A 70 -11.14 -7.01 0.74
N GLY A 71 -10.33 -7.46 1.72
CA GLY A 71 -9.56 -8.69 1.65
C GLY A 71 -10.43 -9.95 1.51
N VAL A 72 -11.49 -10.04 2.32
CA VAL A 72 -12.45 -11.16 2.28
C VAL A 72 -13.18 -11.19 0.93
N LEU A 73 -13.71 -10.06 0.47
CA LEU A 73 -14.41 -9.94 -0.82
C LEU A 73 -13.49 -10.26 -2.00
N ASN A 74 -12.23 -9.84 -1.96
CA ASN A 74 -11.27 -10.22 -2.98
C ASN A 74 -11.03 -11.74 -2.98
N CYS A 75 -10.84 -12.37 -1.82
CA CYS A 75 -10.68 -13.84 -1.74
C CYS A 75 -11.93 -14.59 -2.24
N LEU A 76 -13.14 -14.07 -1.95
CA LEU A 76 -14.40 -14.62 -2.45
C LEU A 76 -14.48 -14.55 -3.98
N TRP A 77 -14.19 -13.38 -4.55
CA TRP A 77 -14.23 -13.16 -5.99
C TRP A 77 -13.20 -14.03 -6.73
N GLU A 78 -12.03 -14.21 -6.13
CA GLU A 78 -10.92 -14.94 -6.75
C GLU A 78 -10.88 -16.42 -6.37
N GLN A 79 -11.89 -16.97 -5.71
CA GLN A 79 -11.85 -18.34 -5.18
C GLN A 79 -11.48 -19.39 -6.24
N ASP A 80 -12.12 -19.34 -7.42
CA ASP A 80 -11.89 -20.32 -8.49
C ASP A 80 -10.52 -20.13 -9.19
N LEU A 81 -10.04 -18.88 -9.24
CA LEU A 81 -8.69 -18.57 -9.71
C LEU A 81 -7.65 -19.07 -8.71
N ASP A 82 -7.85 -18.81 -7.43
CA ASP A 82 -6.98 -19.25 -6.35
C ASP A 82 -6.92 -20.79 -6.24
N GLY A 83 -8.02 -21.49 -6.50
CA GLY A 83 -8.06 -22.96 -6.57
C GLY A 83 -7.15 -23.57 -7.63
N ARG A 84 -6.85 -22.82 -8.71
CA ARG A 84 -6.01 -23.28 -9.83
C ARG A 84 -4.53 -22.92 -9.67
N MET A 85 -4.14 -22.15 -8.67
CA MET A 85 -2.75 -21.75 -8.42
C MET A 85 -2.13 -22.59 -7.29
N GLN A 86 -0.94 -23.17 -7.52
CA GLN A 86 -0.24 -24.02 -6.54
C GLN A 86 -0.10 -23.35 -5.17
N ARG A 87 0.20 -22.04 -5.14
CA ARG A 87 0.43 -21.27 -3.91
C ARG A 87 -0.84 -20.99 -3.11
N THR A 88 -2.00 -20.89 -3.77
CA THR A 88 -3.23 -20.39 -3.14
C THR A 88 -4.36 -21.41 -3.08
N SER A 89 -4.21 -22.57 -3.72
CA SER A 89 -5.16 -23.69 -3.68
C SER A 89 -5.45 -24.23 -2.28
N ARG A 90 -4.51 -24.08 -1.33
CA ARG A 90 -4.67 -24.49 0.08
C ARG A 90 -5.31 -23.42 0.98
N ARG A 91 -5.66 -22.25 0.43
CA ARG A 91 -6.25 -21.16 1.21
C ARG A 91 -7.64 -21.52 1.73
N ALA A 92 -8.06 -20.85 2.79
CA ALA A 92 -9.32 -21.12 3.50
C ALA A 92 -10.56 -21.29 2.59
N LEU A 93 -10.75 -20.42 1.59
CA LEU A 93 -11.89 -20.48 0.67
C LEU A 93 -11.75 -21.58 -0.41
N PRO A 94 -10.66 -21.63 -1.21
CA PRO A 94 -10.47 -22.69 -2.21
C PRO A 94 -10.44 -24.11 -1.63
N SER A 95 -9.92 -24.27 -0.41
CA SER A 95 -9.88 -25.57 0.29
C SER A 95 -11.19 -25.96 0.98
N GLY A 96 -12.22 -25.09 0.97
CA GLY A 96 -13.50 -25.35 1.62
C GLY A 96 -13.49 -25.23 3.16
N ARG A 97 -12.38 -24.83 3.79
CA ARG A 97 -12.29 -24.59 5.25
C ARG A 97 -13.18 -23.44 5.73
N LEU A 98 -13.63 -22.57 4.83
CA LEU A 98 -14.60 -21.51 5.11
C LEU A 98 -15.69 -21.52 4.03
N ALA A 99 -16.96 -21.58 4.43
CA ALA A 99 -18.06 -21.55 3.48
C ALA A 99 -18.19 -20.16 2.83
N GLN A 100 -18.50 -20.11 1.53
CA GLN A 100 -18.70 -18.85 0.78
C GLN A 100 -19.74 -17.93 1.44
N ARG A 101 -20.87 -18.49 1.87
CA ARG A 101 -21.93 -17.72 2.56
C ARG A 101 -21.43 -17.08 3.86
N GLN A 102 -20.60 -17.80 4.63
CA GLN A 102 -20.01 -17.28 5.87
C GLN A 102 -19.01 -16.17 5.57
N ALA A 103 -18.14 -16.36 4.58
CA ALA A 103 -17.18 -15.33 4.15
C ALA A 103 -17.91 -14.07 3.64
N PHE A 104 -18.99 -14.23 2.88
CA PHE A 104 -19.79 -13.10 2.39
C PHE A 104 -20.47 -12.36 3.55
N ALA A 105 -21.12 -13.08 4.46
CA ALA A 105 -21.73 -12.48 5.65
C ALA A 105 -20.69 -11.74 6.51
N LEU A 106 -19.49 -12.32 6.69
CA LEU A 106 -18.38 -11.67 7.38
C LEU A 106 -17.96 -10.37 6.69
N ALA A 107 -17.78 -10.39 5.37
CA ALA A 107 -17.41 -9.20 4.61
C ALA A 107 -18.45 -8.07 4.72
N ILE A 108 -19.74 -8.39 4.61
CA ILE A 108 -20.82 -7.42 4.76
C ILE A 108 -20.87 -6.89 6.20
N GLY A 109 -20.77 -7.76 7.20
CA GLY A 109 -20.73 -7.35 8.61
C GLY A 109 -19.56 -6.41 8.92
N LEU A 110 -18.35 -6.73 8.44
CA LEU A 110 -17.17 -5.87 8.59
C LEU A 110 -17.34 -4.52 7.88
N THR A 111 -17.95 -4.52 6.69
CA THR A 111 -18.23 -3.29 5.93
C THR A 111 -19.21 -2.39 6.68
N LEU A 112 -20.34 -2.94 7.14
CA LEU A 112 -21.33 -2.19 7.91
C LEU A 112 -20.75 -1.64 9.21
N LEU A 113 -20.02 -2.47 9.95
CA LEU A 113 -19.37 -2.06 11.19
C LEU A 113 -18.33 -0.94 10.94
N SER A 114 -17.54 -1.06 9.87
CA SER A 114 -16.59 -0.02 9.46
C SER A 114 -17.31 1.31 9.22
N VAL A 115 -18.41 1.31 8.46
CA VAL A 115 -19.18 2.51 8.16
C VAL A 115 -19.76 3.11 9.43
N VAL A 116 -20.38 2.31 10.30
CA VAL A 116 -20.93 2.77 11.58
C VAL A 116 -19.84 3.42 12.45
N VAL A 117 -18.69 2.75 12.61
CA VAL A 117 -17.57 3.27 13.41
C VAL A 117 -17.06 4.61 12.84
N LEU A 118 -16.93 4.74 11.52
CA LEU A 118 -16.44 5.95 10.89
C LEU A 118 -17.47 7.09 10.90
N VAL A 119 -18.74 6.82 10.62
CA VAL A 119 -19.79 7.85 10.61
C VAL A 119 -19.98 8.47 11.99
N PHE A 120 -20.09 7.64 13.03
CA PHE A 120 -20.38 8.10 14.39
C PHE A 120 -19.13 8.41 15.23
N GLY A 121 -18.00 7.80 14.91
CA GLY A 121 -16.73 8.00 15.61
C GLY A 121 -15.82 9.05 14.99
N VAL A 122 -16.05 9.41 13.72
CA VAL A 122 -15.18 10.29 12.94
C VAL A 122 -16.01 11.32 12.16
N ASN A 123 -16.46 10.99 10.95
CA ASN A 123 -17.39 11.77 10.13
C ASN A 123 -17.82 11.00 8.85
N PRO A 124 -18.92 11.43 8.19
CA PRO A 124 -19.40 10.80 6.95
C PRO A 124 -18.44 10.86 5.76
N LEU A 125 -17.56 11.86 5.67
CA LEU A 125 -16.60 11.98 4.58
C LEU A 125 -15.55 10.87 4.64
N ALA A 126 -14.96 10.64 5.82
CA ALA A 126 -14.01 9.56 6.06
C ALA A 126 -14.65 8.18 5.81
N ALA A 127 -15.90 7.99 6.23
CA ALA A 127 -16.67 6.77 5.96
C ALA A 127 -16.88 6.53 4.46
N SER A 128 -17.31 7.56 3.73
CA SER A 128 -17.53 7.50 2.28
C SER A 128 -16.25 7.20 1.51
N LEU A 129 -15.13 7.82 1.88
CA LEU A 129 -13.83 7.56 1.28
C LEU A 129 -13.33 6.14 1.57
N SER A 130 -13.52 5.65 2.80
CA SER A 130 -13.17 4.28 3.16
C SER A 130 -13.97 3.25 2.34
N LEU A 131 -15.28 3.48 2.19
CA LEU A 131 -16.14 2.66 1.35
C LEU A 131 -15.75 2.73 -0.13
N LEU A 132 -15.40 3.91 -0.63
CA LEU A 132 -14.86 4.09 -1.98
C LEU A 132 -13.57 3.29 -2.19
N GLY A 133 -12.68 3.26 -1.21
CA GLY A 133 -11.46 2.44 -1.24
C GLY A 133 -11.76 0.95 -1.34
N LEU A 134 -12.69 0.46 -0.52
CA LEU A 134 -13.17 -0.93 -0.56
C LEU A 134 -13.77 -1.26 -1.93
N CYS A 135 -14.72 -0.45 -2.40
CA CYS A 135 -15.39 -0.66 -3.69
C CYS A 135 -14.41 -0.58 -4.87
N SER A 136 -13.45 0.35 -4.83
CA SER A 136 -12.40 0.46 -5.83
C SER A 136 -11.52 -0.79 -5.85
N TYR A 137 -11.16 -1.35 -4.69
CA TYR A 137 -10.35 -2.57 -4.65
C TYR A 137 -11.09 -3.79 -5.22
N VAL A 138 -12.36 -3.95 -4.85
CA VAL A 138 -13.15 -5.13 -5.22
C VAL A 138 -13.68 -5.02 -6.65
N LEU A 139 -14.35 -3.92 -7.00
CA LEU A 139 -15.02 -3.77 -8.29
C LEU A 139 -14.06 -3.30 -9.37
N LEU A 140 -13.36 -2.18 -9.13
CA LEU A 140 -12.48 -1.58 -10.14
C LEU A 140 -11.22 -2.44 -10.34
N TYR A 141 -10.49 -2.76 -9.28
CA TYR A 141 -9.26 -3.53 -9.40
C TYR A 141 -9.53 -5.04 -9.61
N THR A 142 -10.16 -5.72 -8.65
CA THR A 142 -10.27 -7.19 -8.66
C THR A 142 -11.16 -7.69 -9.78
N ALA A 143 -12.39 -7.17 -9.88
CA ALA A 143 -13.36 -7.66 -10.85
C ALA A 143 -13.12 -7.13 -12.27
N LEU A 144 -12.79 -5.83 -12.43
CA LEU A 144 -12.69 -5.19 -13.74
C LEU A 144 -11.28 -5.26 -14.34
N LEU A 145 -10.30 -4.61 -13.70
CA LEU A 145 -9.00 -4.34 -14.30
C LEU A 145 -8.06 -5.54 -14.29
N LYS A 146 -7.93 -6.22 -13.14
CA LYS A 146 -6.97 -7.31 -12.93
C LYS A 146 -7.03 -8.38 -14.04
N PRO A 147 -8.21 -8.91 -14.44
CA PRO A 147 -8.28 -9.92 -15.50
C PRO A 147 -8.20 -9.36 -16.93
N ARG A 148 -8.33 -8.04 -17.15
CA ARG A 148 -8.54 -7.46 -18.49
C ARG A 148 -7.37 -6.65 -19.05
N THR A 149 -6.48 -6.12 -18.21
CA THR A 149 -5.44 -5.19 -18.68
C THR A 149 -4.12 -5.30 -17.92
N SER A 150 -3.02 -5.03 -18.61
CA SER A 150 -1.68 -4.89 -18.00
C SER A 150 -1.47 -3.58 -17.24
N GLN A 151 -2.38 -2.61 -17.41
CA GLN A 151 -2.44 -1.36 -16.63
C GLN A 151 -3.21 -1.51 -15.32
N ASN A 152 -3.54 -2.74 -14.93
CA ASN A 152 -4.35 -3.04 -13.76
C ASN A 152 -3.79 -2.46 -12.45
N ILE A 153 -2.47 -2.41 -12.28
CA ILE A 153 -1.81 -1.84 -11.10
C ILE A 153 -1.76 -0.31 -11.14
N VAL A 154 -1.56 0.27 -12.32
CA VAL A 154 -1.48 1.72 -12.46
C VAL A 154 -2.82 2.36 -12.11
N ILE A 155 -3.92 1.83 -12.67
CA ILE A 155 -5.27 2.36 -12.43
C ILE A 155 -5.84 1.79 -11.12
N GLY A 156 -5.64 0.50 -10.85
CA GLY A 156 -6.13 -0.15 -9.64
C GLY A 156 -5.43 0.29 -8.35
N GLY A 157 -4.29 0.97 -8.45
CA GLY A 157 -3.59 1.57 -7.32
C GLY A 157 -4.42 2.60 -6.55
N VAL A 158 -5.51 3.12 -7.15
CA VAL A 158 -6.42 4.09 -6.53
C VAL A 158 -6.91 3.60 -5.16
N ALA A 159 -7.28 2.32 -5.06
CA ALA A 159 -7.75 1.75 -3.80
C ALA A 159 -6.70 1.84 -2.68
N GLY A 160 -5.42 1.62 -3.01
CA GLY A 160 -4.31 1.71 -2.06
C GLY A 160 -3.90 3.14 -1.74
N ALA A 161 -4.26 4.11 -2.58
CA ALA A 161 -3.94 5.53 -2.44
C ALA A 161 -5.00 6.34 -1.67
N ILE A 162 -6.21 5.82 -1.52
CA ILE A 162 -7.31 6.44 -0.76
C ILE A 162 -7.06 6.61 0.77
N PRO A 163 -6.37 5.71 1.49
CA PRO A 163 -6.21 5.83 2.94
C PRO A 163 -5.64 7.16 3.46
N PRO A 164 -4.65 7.81 2.80
CA PRO A 164 -4.27 9.21 3.04
C PRO A 164 -5.44 10.20 3.08
N LEU A 165 -6.37 10.10 2.14
CA LEU A 165 -7.55 10.97 2.08
C LEU A 165 -8.51 10.68 3.22
N VAL A 166 -8.68 9.41 3.60
CA VAL A 166 -9.47 9.01 4.78
C VAL A 166 -8.87 9.65 6.04
N GLY A 167 -7.55 9.60 6.20
CA GLY A 167 -6.86 10.21 7.33
C GLY A 167 -7.02 11.72 7.37
N ALA A 168 -6.89 12.38 6.22
CA ALA A 168 -7.08 13.83 6.14
C ALA A 168 -8.51 14.25 6.46
N ALA A 169 -9.51 13.57 5.87
CA ALA A 169 -10.92 13.78 6.16
C ALA A 169 -11.25 13.51 7.63
N ALA A 170 -10.63 12.50 8.25
CA ALA A 170 -10.79 12.22 9.66
C ALA A 170 -10.24 13.33 10.56
N ALA A 171 -9.14 13.96 10.14
CA ALA A 171 -8.47 15.01 10.90
C ALA A 171 -9.18 16.37 10.81
N THR A 172 -9.64 16.77 9.62
CA THR A 172 -10.15 18.14 9.39
C THR A 172 -11.57 18.20 8.82
N GLY A 173 -12.18 17.06 8.48
CA GLY A 173 -13.48 17.03 7.79
C GLY A 173 -13.42 17.48 6.33
N ALA A 174 -12.23 17.75 5.78
CA ALA A 174 -12.04 18.26 4.43
C ALA A 174 -10.79 17.65 3.76
N LEU A 175 -10.73 17.75 2.43
CA LEU A 175 -9.58 17.29 1.65
C LEU A 175 -8.76 18.49 1.17
N GLY A 176 -7.56 18.64 1.71
CA GLY A 176 -6.60 19.66 1.29
C GLY A 176 -5.59 19.14 0.27
N TRP A 177 -4.90 20.06 -0.41
CA TRP A 177 -3.80 19.75 -1.34
C TRP A 177 -2.79 18.74 -0.79
N SER A 178 -2.37 18.88 0.48
CA SER A 178 -1.40 17.99 1.12
C SER A 178 -1.85 16.53 1.15
N SER A 179 -3.15 16.28 1.33
CA SER A 179 -3.71 14.92 1.32
C SER A 179 -3.69 14.31 -0.08
N TRP A 180 -4.00 15.11 -1.10
CA TRP A 180 -3.90 14.72 -2.51
C TRP A 180 -2.45 14.48 -2.95
N TRP A 181 -1.49 15.22 -2.40
CA TRP A 181 -0.07 14.92 -2.61
C TRP A 181 0.26 13.50 -2.12
N LEU A 182 -0.10 13.12 -0.90
CA LEU A 182 0.22 11.78 -0.40
C LEU A 182 -0.55 10.69 -1.16
N PHE A 183 -1.81 10.95 -1.56
CA PHE A 183 -2.55 10.09 -2.49
C PHE A 183 -1.77 9.85 -3.79
N CYS A 184 -1.34 10.93 -4.46
CA CYS A 184 -0.61 10.87 -5.72
C CYS A 184 0.76 10.19 -5.54
N LEU A 185 1.43 10.42 -4.42
CA LEU A 185 2.69 9.75 -4.11
C LEU A 185 2.51 8.23 -4.00
N VAL A 186 1.45 7.78 -3.31
CA VAL A 186 1.13 6.35 -3.22
C VAL A 186 0.77 5.79 -4.59
N MET A 187 0.04 6.53 -5.42
CA MET A 187 -0.25 6.15 -6.82
C MET A 187 1.02 5.95 -7.64
N LEU A 188 1.98 6.88 -7.58
CA LEU A 188 3.26 6.77 -8.30
C LEU A 188 4.14 5.64 -7.77
N TRP A 189 4.12 5.42 -6.46
CA TRP A 189 4.88 4.36 -5.80
C TRP A 189 4.34 2.96 -6.15
N THR A 190 3.02 2.82 -6.29
CA THR A 190 2.33 1.52 -6.41
C THR A 190 2.85 0.65 -7.57
N PRO A 191 3.03 1.16 -8.80
CA PRO A 191 3.57 0.36 -9.90
C PRO A 191 4.99 -0.15 -9.64
N ALA A 192 5.89 0.70 -9.12
CA ALA A 192 7.26 0.30 -8.80
C ALA A 192 7.29 -0.80 -7.72
N HIS A 193 6.43 -0.68 -6.71
CA HIS A 193 6.27 -1.66 -5.63
C HIS A 193 5.69 -2.98 -6.12
N PHE A 194 4.49 -2.94 -6.72
CA PHE A 194 3.76 -4.16 -7.04
C PHE A 194 4.36 -4.90 -8.23
N TRP A 195 4.88 -4.21 -9.25
CA TRP A 195 5.53 -4.92 -10.36
C TRP A 195 6.81 -5.64 -9.94
N ALA A 196 7.52 -5.16 -8.90
CA ALA A 196 8.63 -5.90 -8.32
C ALA A 196 8.17 -7.25 -7.74
N LEU A 197 6.98 -7.30 -7.10
CA LEU A 197 6.35 -8.57 -6.69
C LEU A 197 5.87 -9.38 -7.89
N ALA A 198 5.28 -8.73 -8.90
CA ALA A 198 4.76 -9.41 -10.07
C ALA A 198 5.84 -10.11 -10.89
N LEU A 199 7.09 -9.62 -10.87
CA LEU A 199 8.25 -10.31 -11.44
C LEU A 199 8.50 -11.68 -10.76
N LEU A 200 8.31 -11.76 -9.44
CA LEU A 200 8.48 -12.99 -8.66
C LEU A 200 7.33 -13.98 -8.87
N LEU A 201 6.14 -13.47 -9.21
CA LEU A 201 4.91 -14.25 -9.37
C LEU A 201 4.48 -14.39 -10.83
N LYS A 202 5.36 -14.08 -11.79
CA LYS A 202 4.99 -13.98 -13.21
C LYS A 202 4.42 -15.29 -13.75
N ASP A 203 4.98 -16.42 -13.33
CA ASP A 203 4.62 -17.74 -13.85
C ASP A 203 3.29 -18.21 -13.24
N ASP A 204 3.04 -17.90 -11.95
CA ASP A 204 1.72 -18.06 -11.32
C ASP A 204 0.66 -17.29 -12.12
N TYR A 205 0.89 -16.00 -12.41
CA TYR A 205 -0.07 -15.18 -13.17
C TYR A 205 -0.29 -15.70 -14.60
N ARG A 206 0.77 -16.17 -15.27
CA ARG A 206 0.67 -16.77 -16.60
C ARG A 206 -0.19 -18.03 -16.59
N SER A 207 -0.05 -18.88 -15.57
CA SER A 207 -0.78 -20.16 -15.47
C SER A 207 -2.30 -20.00 -15.41
N VAL A 208 -2.79 -18.86 -14.91
CA VAL A 208 -4.22 -18.53 -14.81
C VAL A 208 -4.67 -17.43 -15.77
N GLY A 209 -3.82 -17.07 -16.74
CA GLY A 209 -4.16 -16.13 -17.81
C GLY A 209 -4.33 -14.67 -17.35
N ILE A 210 -3.78 -14.27 -16.20
CA ILE A 210 -3.86 -12.88 -15.74
C ILE A 210 -2.83 -12.03 -16.51
N PRO A 211 -3.26 -10.98 -17.25
CA PRO A 211 -2.39 -10.20 -18.13
C PRO A 211 -1.53 -9.17 -17.38
N MET A 212 -0.80 -9.60 -16.35
CA MET A 212 0.14 -8.73 -15.62
C MET A 212 1.25 -8.21 -16.54
N LEU A 213 1.76 -6.99 -16.29
CA LEU A 213 2.80 -6.37 -17.11
C LEU A 213 3.99 -7.29 -17.44
N PRO A 214 4.63 -8.01 -16.47
CA PRO A 214 5.72 -8.93 -16.78
C PRO A 214 5.31 -10.17 -17.59
N VAL A 215 4.02 -10.55 -17.57
CA VAL A 215 3.48 -11.64 -18.39
C VAL A 215 3.31 -11.17 -19.84
N VAL A 216 2.78 -9.96 -20.05
CA VAL A 216 2.42 -9.43 -21.37
C VAL A 216 3.60 -8.79 -22.10
N LYS A 217 4.42 -8.03 -21.38
CA LYS A 217 5.53 -7.22 -21.95
C LYS A 217 6.92 -7.74 -21.56
N GLY A 218 6.99 -8.77 -20.72
CA GLY A 218 8.24 -9.37 -20.29
C GLY A 218 8.97 -8.62 -19.18
N VAL A 219 10.05 -9.25 -18.71
CA VAL A 219 10.83 -8.82 -17.54
C VAL A 219 11.53 -7.47 -17.80
N LEU A 220 12.20 -7.31 -18.94
CA LEU A 220 12.98 -6.10 -19.26
C LEU A 220 12.11 -4.84 -19.36
N VAL A 221 10.94 -4.93 -19.97
CA VAL A 221 10.00 -3.79 -20.05
C VAL A 221 9.49 -3.44 -18.65
N THR A 222 9.18 -4.46 -17.85
CA THR A 222 8.70 -4.28 -16.47
C THR A 222 9.75 -3.63 -15.58
N THR A 223 11.03 -4.04 -15.63
CA THR A 223 12.09 -3.41 -14.83
C THR A 223 12.38 -1.98 -15.27
N ARG A 224 12.28 -1.67 -16.57
CA ARG A 224 12.31 -0.28 -17.05
C ARG A 224 11.14 0.52 -16.48
N ALA A 225 9.92 -0.01 -16.52
CA ALA A 225 8.75 0.67 -15.99
C ALA A 225 8.88 0.92 -14.47
N ILE A 226 9.34 -0.08 -13.70
CA ILE A 226 9.68 0.08 -12.28
C ILE A 226 10.67 1.23 -12.08
N SER A 227 11.70 1.33 -12.92
CA SER A 227 12.68 2.41 -12.82
C SER A 227 12.09 3.80 -13.09
N HIS A 228 11.20 3.94 -14.07
CA HIS A 228 10.53 5.22 -14.33
C HIS A 228 9.64 5.65 -13.16
N TYR A 229 8.82 4.72 -12.64
CA TYR A 229 7.98 5.00 -11.47
C TYR A 229 8.79 5.24 -10.20
N ALA A 230 9.95 4.59 -10.02
CA ALA A 230 10.85 4.87 -8.90
C ALA A 230 11.40 6.31 -8.96
N TRP A 231 11.83 6.77 -10.14
CA TRP A 231 12.26 8.16 -10.34
C TRP A 231 11.12 9.16 -10.12
N ALA A 232 9.94 8.88 -10.68
CA ALA A 232 8.76 9.72 -10.46
C ALA A 232 8.37 9.78 -8.98
N THR A 233 8.42 8.64 -8.27
CA THR A 233 8.17 8.58 -6.81
C THR A 233 9.18 9.43 -6.05
N VAL A 234 10.48 9.33 -6.38
CA VAL A 234 11.51 10.15 -5.73
C VAL A 234 11.28 11.63 -5.99
N ALA A 235 11.10 12.05 -7.24
CA ALA A 235 10.86 13.44 -7.59
C ALA A 235 9.62 13.99 -6.87
N PHE A 236 8.53 13.22 -6.87
CA PHE A 236 7.28 13.64 -6.23
C PHE A 236 7.34 13.59 -4.69
N SER A 237 8.13 12.69 -4.11
CA SER A 237 8.33 12.62 -2.66
C SER A 237 9.01 13.88 -2.11
N LEU A 238 9.90 14.50 -2.89
CA LEU A 238 10.61 15.73 -2.51
C LEU A 238 9.65 16.93 -2.44
N LEU A 239 8.57 16.92 -3.23
CA LEU A 239 7.51 17.94 -3.13
C LEU A 239 6.78 17.90 -1.78
N GLY A 240 6.97 16.84 -0.98
CA GLY A 240 6.46 16.76 0.38
C GLY A 240 6.95 17.90 1.28
N VAL A 241 8.13 18.47 1.00
CA VAL A 241 8.64 19.67 1.70
C VAL A 241 7.61 20.81 1.67
N LEU A 242 6.84 20.94 0.58
CA LEU A 242 5.81 21.95 0.39
C LEU A 242 4.42 21.50 0.88
N ALA A 243 4.20 20.19 0.99
CA ALA A 243 2.92 19.64 1.43
C ALA A 243 2.72 19.74 2.94
N LEU A 244 3.80 19.80 3.71
CA LEU A 244 3.75 19.91 5.17
C LEU A 244 3.50 21.36 5.62
N PRO A 245 2.57 21.62 6.56
CA PRO A 245 2.39 22.95 7.15
C PRO A 245 3.61 23.46 7.94
N SER A 246 4.42 22.54 8.48
CA SER A 246 5.64 22.81 9.26
C SER A 246 6.57 21.59 9.21
N GLY A 247 7.87 21.78 9.47
CA GLY A 247 8.84 20.69 9.45
C GLY A 247 9.22 20.16 8.05
N GLY A 248 8.83 20.87 6.98
CA GLY A 248 9.09 20.48 5.59
C GLY A 248 10.56 20.27 5.28
N LEU A 249 11.46 21.14 5.77
CA LEU A 249 12.90 21.01 5.55
C LEU A 249 13.48 19.74 6.20
N LEU A 250 13.07 19.45 7.44
CA LEU A 250 13.48 18.22 8.14
C LEU A 250 13.02 16.99 7.36
N TYR A 251 11.77 16.96 6.91
CA TYR A 251 11.26 15.90 6.03
C TYR A 251 12.11 15.78 4.76
N GLY A 252 12.39 16.90 4.09
CA GLY A 252 13.17 16.95 2.85
C GLY A 252 14.57 16.38 2.99
N LEU A 253 15.25 16.67 4.09
CA LEU A 253 16.57 16.11 4.40
C LEU A 253 16.49 14.61 4.73
N MET A 254 15.51 14.22 5.56
CA MET A 254 15.36 12.85 6.03
C MET A 254 14.87 11.88 4.95
N VAL A 255 14.18 12.36 3.91
CA VAL A 255 13.71 11.50 2.80
C VAL A 255 14.83 11.16 1.81
N LEU A 256 15.93 11.93 1.77
CA LEU A 256 17.07 11.69 0.86
C LEU A 256 17.67 10.28 0.96
N PRO A 257 18.03 9.74 2.14
CA PRO A 257 18.55 8.36 2.23
C PRO A 257 17.55 7.31 1.77
N PHE A 258 16.24 7.52 2.02
CA PHE A 258 15.19 6.63 1.53
C PHE A 258 15.11 6.63 0.00
N ASN A 259 15.16 7.82 -0.60
CA ASN A 259 15.17 8.03 -2.05
C ASN A 259 16.40 7.42 -2.71
N ALA A 260 17.59 7.71 -2.17
CA ALA A 260 18.85 7.17 -2.68
C ALA A 260 18.84 5.64 -2.70
N ARG A 261 18.36 5.00 -1.63
CA ARG A 261 18.27 3.55 -1.54
C ARG A 261 17.23 2.96 -2.50
N LEU A 262 16.09 3.63 -2.69
CA LEU A 262 15.07 3.20 -3.66
C LEU A 262 15.64 3.18 -5.09
N LEU A 263 16.33 4.25 -5.49
CA LEU A 263 16.97 4.35 -6.81
C LEU A 263 18.12 3.35 -6.97
N GLN A 264 18.91 3.13 -5.92
CA GLN A 264 19.97 2.13 -5.92
C GLN A 264 19.41 0.73 -6.21
N LEU A 265 18.35 0.32 -5.50
CA LEU A 265 17.73 -1.00 -5.69
C LEU A 265 17.04 -1.12 -7.05
N SER A 266 16.37 -0.06 -7.49
CA SER A 266 15.78 0.02 -8.84
C SER A 266 16.84 -0.15 -9.93
N SER A 267 18.00 0.52 -9.80
CA SER A 267 19.12 0.40 -10.73
C SER A 267 19.73 -1.01 -10.72
N GLN A 268 19.91 -1.61 -9.53
CA GLN A 268 20.38 -2.99 -9.41
C GLN A 268 19.42 -3.99 -10.07
N LEU A 269 18.12 -3.84 -9.86
CA LEU A 269 17.10 -4.66 -10.52
C LEU A 269 17.08 -4.44 -12.04
N ARG A 270 17.34 -3.22 -12.52
CA ARG A 270 17.42 -2.95 -13.96
C ARG A 270 18.65 -3.60 -14.61
N ARG A 271 19.79 -3.65 -13.92
CA ARG A 271 21.04 -4.27 -14.42
C ARG A 271 20.97 -5.79 -14.41
N ASP A 272 20.32 -6.37 -13.40
CA ASP A 272 20.23 -7.81 -13.18
C ASP A 272 18.76 -8.21 -13.04
N SER A 273 18.03 -8.11 -14.17
CA SER A 273 16.57 -8.15 -14.19
C SER A 273 15.97 -9.53 -13.96
N GLU A 274 16.75 -10.58 -14.21
CA GLU A 274 16.29 -11.96 -14.04
C GLU A 274 16.52 -12.46 -12.61
N ASN A 275 17.34 -11.78 -11.81
CA ASN A 275 17.65 -12.19 -10.45
C ASN A 275 16.48 -11.95 -9.49
N PRO A 276 15.86 -13.03 -8.94
CA PRO A 276 14.72 -12.90 -8.04
C PRO A 276 15.06 -12.18 -6.74
N GLN A 277 16.32 -12.22 -6.28
CA GLN A 277 16.72 -11.52 -5.06
C GLN A 277 16.67 -10.00 -5.22
N ARG A 278 16.96 -9.48 -6.41
CA ARG A 278 16.86 -8.04 -6.71
C ARG A 278 15.40 -7.58 -6.69
N ALA A 279 14.50 -8.34 -7.31
CA ALA A 279 13.07 -8.05 -7.31
C ALA A 279 12.49 -8.11 -5.88
N LYS A 280 12.89 -9.12 -5.09
CA LYS A 280 12.52 -9.25 -3.68
C LYS A 280 13.05 -8.10 -2.82
N ALA A 281 14.30 -7.67 -3.04
CA ALA A 281 14.88 -6.53 -2.33
C ALA A 281 14.13 -5.23 -2.63
N MET A 282 13.82 -4.97 -3.91
CA MET A 282 13.02 -3.81 -4.34
C MET A 282 11.62 -3.82 -3.72
N PHE A 283 10.94 -4.97 -3.74
CA PHE A 283 9.61 -5.13 -3.14
C PHE A 283 9.63 -4.90 -1.62
N ARG A 284 10.60 -5.49 -0.90
CA ARG A 284 10.71 -5.30 0.56
C ARG A 284 11.05 -3.86 0.91
N TRP A 285 12.03 -3.27 0.22
CA TRP A 285 12.42 -1.89 0.49
C TRP A 285 11.31 -0.90 0.19
N SER A 286 10.53 -1.10 -0.89
CA SER A 286 9.41 -0.20 -1.19
C SER A 286 8.35 -0.19 -0.09
N ILE A 287 8.12 -1.30 0.64
CA ILE A 287 7.28 -1.32 1.84
C ILE A 287 7.89 -0.44 2.95
N PHE A 288 9.17 -0.68 3.27
CA PHE A 288 9.89 0.11 4.27
C PHE A 288 9.96 1.59 3.91
N TYR A 289 10.09 1.90 2.63
CA TYR A 289 10.12 3.25 2.09
C TYR A 289 8.81 3.99 2.40
N LEU A 290 7.66 3.36 2.13
CA LEU A 290 6.38 4.01 2.36
C LEU A 290 6.05 4.13 3.86
N PHE A 291 6.36 3.12 4.69
CA PHE A 291 6.32 3.27 6.15
C PHE A 291 7.24 4.38 6.64
N GLY A 292 8.45 4.46 6.07
CA GLY A 292 9.43 5.49 6.36
C GLY A 292 8.89 6.88 6.07
N ILE A 293 8.31 7.12 4.89
CA ILE A 293 7.67 8.41 4.57
C ILE A 293 6.58 8.74 5.59
N CYS A 294 5.69 7.80 5.92
CA CYS A 294 4.63 8.05 6.91
C CYS A 294 5.20 8.40 8.29
N LEU A 295 6.27 7.72 8.71
CA LEU A 295 6.97 8.03 9.96
C LEU A 295 7.61 9.43 9.90
N LEU A 296 8.27 9.79 8.80
CA LEU A 296 8.86 11.12 8.63
C LEU A 296 7.81 12.22 8.67
N LEU A 297 6.63 12.01 8.08
CA LEU A 297 5.51 12.94 8.17
C LEU A 297 5.05 13.16 9.62
N LEU A 298 4.98 12.08 10.42
CA LEU A 298 4.66 12.16 11.84
C LEU A 298 5.74 12.88 12.65
N LEU A 299 7.02 12.57 12.41
CA LEU A 299 8.15 13.21 13.09
C LEU A 299 8.24 14.70 12.76
N ALA A 300 7.92 15.10 11.54
CA ALA A 300 7.91 16.50 11.13
C ALA A 300 6.82 17.33 11.84
N ARG A 301 5.85 16.70 12.51
CA ARG A 301 4.83 17.36 13.34
C ARG A 301 5.25 17.54 14.81
N LEU A 302 6.40 16.99 15.22
CA LEU A 302 6.91 17.22 16.56
C LEU A 302 7.27 18.71 16.74
N PRO A 303 7.00 19.33 17.92
CA PRO A 303 7.28 20.74 18.15
C PRO A 303 8.72 21.15 17.83
N GLN A 304 9.67 20.25 18.08
CA GLN A 304 11.09 20.46 17.82
C GLN A 304 11.41 20.55 16.32
N ALA A 305 10.62 19.90 15.46
CA ALA A 305 10.80 19.96 14.01
C ALA A 305 10.39 21.32 13.41
N ALA A 306 9.51 22.06 14.10
CA ALA A 306 9.11 23.41 13.69
C ALA A 306 10.24 24.45 13.82
N LEU A 307 11.21 24.20 14.71
CA LEU A 307 12.36 25.10 14.95
C LEU A 307 13.34 25.15 13.77
N LEU A 308 13.32 24.14 12.90
CA LEU A 308 14.19 24.05 11.71
C LEU A 308 13.55 24.67 10.45
N GLY A 309 12.34 25.23 10.56
CA GLY A 309 11.52 25.69 9.42
C GLY A 309 11.29 27.20 9.19
N PRO A 310 11.76 28.18 9.99
CA PRO A 310 11.34 29.58 9.82
C PRO A 310 11.75 30.21 8.48
N GLU A 311 12.79 29.72 7.81
CA GLU A 311 13.27 30.25 6.52
C GLU A 311 12.30 29.99 5.33
N LEU A 312 11.56 28.87 5.33
CA LEU A 312 10.65 28.52 4.21
C LEU A 312 9.27 29.20 4.30
N LEU A 313 8.83 29.56 5.51
CA LEU A 313 7.60 30.34 5.74
C LEU A 313 7.70 31.75 5.14
N ASN A 314 8.90 32.34 5.13
CA ASN A 314 9.16 33.62 4.48
C ASN A 314 9.05 33.53 2.94
N VAL A 315 9.50 32.41 2.35
CA VAL A 315 9.37 32.16 0.91
C VAL A 315 7.91 31.91 0.49
N GLN A 316 7.13 31.16 1.28
CA GLN A 316 5.70 30.96 1.02
C GLN A 316 4.89 32.26 1.11
N ARG A 317 5.16 33.11 2.11
CA ARG A 317 4.50 34.42 2.23
C ARG A 317 4.89 35.38 1.10
N ALA A 318 6.11 35.28 0.58
CA ALA A 318 6.59 36.10 -0.54
C ALA A 318 6.00 35.69 -1.90
N MET A 319 5.55 34.44 -2.08
CA MET A 319 4.96 33.96 -3.35
C MET A 319 3.43 34.10 -3.45
N LEU A 320 2.74 34.42 -2.35
CA LEU A 320 1.29 34.62 -2.31
C LEU A 320 0.74 36.02 -2.69
N PRO A 321 1.50 37.14 -2.79
CA PRO A 321 0.89 38.43 -3.12
C PRO A 321 0.58 38.63 -4.62
N THR A 322 1.03 37.77 -5.53
CA THR A 322 0.95 38.04 -6.99
C THR A 322 -0.28 37.47 -7.70
N LEU A 323 -1.27 36.92 -6.99
CA LEU A 323 -2.49 36.34 -7.59
C LEU A 323 -3.80 37.04 -7.19
N VAL A 324 -3.73 38.17 -6.48
CA VAL A 324 -4.92 39.00 -6.15
C VAL A 324 -4.60 40.49 -6.34
N GLY A 325 -4.02 40.84 -7.50
CA GLY A 325 -3.82 42.23 -7.95
C GLY A 325 -4.33 42.40 -9.36
#